data_AF-A0A2V8JBN4-F1
#
_entry.id   AF-A0A2V8JBN4-F1
#
_cell.length_a   1.000
_cell.length_b   1.000
_cell.length_c   1.000
_cell.angle_alpha   90.00
_cell.angle_beta   90.00
_cell.angle_gamma   90.00
#
_symmetry.space_group_name_H-M   'P 1'
#
loop_
_entity.id
_entity.type
_entity.pdbx_description
1 polymer ?
#
loop_
_entity_poly.entity_id
_entity_poly.type
_entity_poly.pdbx_seq_one_letter_code
_entity_poly.pdbx_strand_id
1 'polypeptide(L)'
;MLNDLTRWEVKTVVPGHGALGTVAILRAQSAFLDDLWTQVSSGKKAGKSLEQLLKEVNLSKHGDFAADQQQNQSAIRAVFRKAAES
;
A
#
# COMPACT_ATOMS: atom_id res chain seq x y z
N MET A 1 -6.69 -12.55 -1.49
CA MET A 1 -6.23 -12.62 -2.89
C MET A 1 -4.72 -12.40 -3.02
N LEU A 2 -4.15 -11.20 -2.78
CA LEU A 2 -2.69 -11.01 -2.92
C LEU A 2 -1.89 -11.88 -1.94
N ASN A 3 -2.34 -11.98 -0.69
CA ASN A 3 -1.75 -12.87 0.33
C ASN A 3 -1.83 -14.37 0.00
N ASP A 4 -2.77 -14.77 -0.88
CA ASP A 4 -2.92 -16.16 -1.29
C ASP A 4 -1.94 -16.49 -2.42
N LEU A 5 -1.72 -15.54 -3.33
CA LEU A 5 -0.77 -15.66 -4.44
C LEU A 5 0.70 -15.70 -3.98
N THR A 6 1.04 -15.08 -2.83
CA THR A 6 2.41 -15.13 -2.28
C THR A 6 2.80 -16.50 -1.73
N ARG A 7 1.82 -17.42 -1.60
CA ARG A 7 2.02 -18.80 -1.14
C ARG A 7 2.21 -19.79 -2.29
N TRP A 8 2.02 -19.37 -3.54
CA TRP A 8 2.18 -20.24 -4.69
C TRP A 8 3.66 -20.39 -5.06
N GLU A 9 4.09 -21.60 -5.42
CA GLU A 9 5.44 -21.86 -5.95
C GLU A 9 5.57 -21.45 -7.43
N VAL A 10 5.29 -20.18 -7.73
CA VAL A 10 5.42 -19.64 -9.09
C VAL A 10 6.80 -19.03 -9.31
N LYS A 11 7.47 -19.46 -10.39
CA LYS A 11 8.80 -18.95 -10.75
C LYS A 11 8.77 -17.57 -11.39
N THR A 12 7.69 -17.25 -12.10
CA THR A 12 7.52 -15.99 -12.85
C THR A 12 6.15 -15.40 -12.59
N VAL A 13 6.12 -14.10 -12.34
CA VAL A 13 4.90 -13.29 -12.22
C VAL A 13 4.93 -12.29 -13.37
N VAL A 14 3.85 -12.28 -14.15
CA VAL A 14 3.62 -11.29 -15.22
C VAL A 14 2.62 -10.27 -14.68
N PRO A 15 3.05 -9.09 -14.21
CA PRO A 15 2.12 -8.10 -13.70
C PRO A 15 1.34 -7.44 -14.84
N GLY A 16 0.18 -6.87 -14.53
CA GLY A 16 -0.61 -6.12 -15.52
C GLY A 16 0.11 -4.88 -16.06
N HIS A 17 1.07 -4.33 -15.31
CA HIS A 17 1.97 -3.25 -15.72
C HIS A 17 3.35 -3.45 -15.07
N GLY A 18 4.43 -3.06 -15.76
CA GLY A 18 5.81 -3.15 -15.26
C GLY A 18 6.58 -4.39 -15.75
N ALA A 19 7.77 -4.60 -15.18
CA ALA A 19 8.66 -5.69 -15.57
C ALA A 19 8.18 -7.05 -15.04
N LEU A 20 8.60 -8.13 -15.71
CA LEU A 20 8.44 -9.49 -15.21
C LEU A 20 9.12 -9.61 -13.84
N GLY A 21 8.42 -10.25 -12.90
CA GLY A 21 8.89 -10.42 -11.53
C GLY A 21 8.81 -11.87 -11.07
N THR A 22 9.02 -12.05 -9.78
CA THR A 22 8.81 -13.32 -9.07
C THR A 22 7.80 -13.09 -7.94
N VAL A 23 7.54 -14.11 -7.12
CA VAL A 23 6.74 -13.94 -5.89
C VAL A 23 7.23 -12.80 -5.00
N ALA A 24 8.51 -12.41 -5.08
CA ALA A 24 9.05 -11.27 -4.36
C ALA A 24 8.30 -9.95 -4.67
N ILE A 25 7.88 -9.74 -5.93
CA ILE A 25 7.15 -8.52 -6.32
C ILE A 25 5.77 -8.46 -5.67
N LEU A 26 5.10 -9.61 -5.54
CA LEU A 26 3.80 -9.72 -4.88
C LEU A 26 3.93 -9.48 -3.37
N ARG A 27 5.01 -9.97 -2.75
CA ARG A 27 5.31 -9.71 -1.32
C ARG A 27 5.60 -8.23 -1.08
N ALA A 28 6.37 -7.60 -1.95
CA ALA A 28 6.67 -6.17 -1.86
C ALA A 28 5.40 -5.33 -2.03
N GLN A 29 4.55 -5.64 -3.01
CA GLN A 29 3.26 -4.98 -3.19
C GLN A 29 2.35 -5.18 -1.97
N SER A 30 2.32 -6.38 -1.40
CA SER A 30 1.54 -6.66 -0.20
C SER A 30 2.02 -5.86 1.00
N ALA A 31 3.34 -5.76 1.21
CA ALA A 31 3.92 -4.98 2.29
C ALA A 31 3.60 -3.48 2.16
N PHE A 32 3.62 -2.95 0.93
CA PHE A 32 3.21 -1.58 0.64
C PHE A 32 1.75 -1.32 1.03
N LEU A 33 0.83 -2.19 0.59
CA LEU A 33 -0.60 -2.04 0.86
C LEU A 33 -0.92 -2.16 2.36
N ASP A 34 -0.28 -3.09 3.05
CA ASP A 34 -0.47 -3.31 4.49
C ASP A 34 0.02 -2.12 5.31
N ASP A 35 1.19 -1.57 4.99
CA ASP A 35 1.75 -0.41 5.66
C ASP A 35 0.92 0.86 5.40
N LEU A 36 0.47 1.08 4.16
CA LEU A 36 -0.47 2.15 3.83
C LEU A 36 -1.76 2.04 4.65
N TRP A 37 -2.36 0.85 4.69
CA TRP A 37 -3.60 0.63 5.45
C TRP A 37 -3.39 0.88 6.94
N THR A 38 -2.29 0.34 7.49
CA THR A 38 -1.97 0.45 8.91
C THR A 38 -1.74 1.89 9.35
N GLN A 39 -0.92 2.66 8.62
CA GLN A 39 -0.63 4.05 8.97
C GLN A 39 -1.88 4.94 8.90
N VAL A 40 -2.66 4.83 7.82
CA VAL A 40 -3.87 5.64 7.63
C VAL A 40 -4.97 5.27 8.61
N SER A 41 -5.25 3.97 8.81
CA SER A 41 -6.31 3.53 9.73
C SER A 41 -5.96 3.83 11.19
N SER A 42 -4.72 3.61 11.61
CA SER A 42 -4.27 3.95 12.97
C SER A 42 -4.32 5.46 13.22
N GLY A 43 -3.88 6.26 12.25
CA GLY A 43 -3.95 7.71 12.34
C GLY A 43 -5.38 8.25 12.40
N LYS A 44 -6.30 7.69 11.60
CA LYS A 44 -7.73 8.04 11.67
C LYS A 44 -8.33 7.68 13.02
N LYS A 45 -8.03 6.49 13.57
CA LYS A 45 -8.45 6.10 14.93
C LYS A 45 -7.89 7.01 16.01
N ALA A 46 -6.70 7.56 15.81
CA ALA A 46 -6.10 8.56 16.69
C ALA A 46 -6.66 9.98 16.49
N GLY A 47 -7.72 10.16 15.68
CA GLY A 47 -8.37 11.44 15.45
C GLY A 47 -7.66 12.36 14.45
N LYS A 48 -6.67 11.86 13.70
CA LYS A 48 -5.97 12.69 12.69
C LYS A 48 -6.88 12.98 11.50
N SER A 49 -6.83 14.21 11.01
CA SER A 49 -7.50 14.61 9.78
C SER A 49 -6.80 14.04 8.55
N LEU A 50 -7.52 14.02 7.42
CA LEU A 50 -6.94 13.65 6.13
C LEU A 50 -5.71 14.51 5.78
N GLU A 51 -5.75 15.82 6.08
CA GLU A 51 -4.65 16.73 5.79
C GLU A 51 -3.38 16.41 6.59
N GLN A 52 -3.55 15.99 7.84
CA GLN A 52 -2.43 15.52 8.67
C GLN A 52 -1.85 14.24 8.09
N LEU A 53 -2.69 13.27 7.72
CA LEU A 53 -2.23 12.00 7.16
C LEU A 53 -1.53 12.16 5.81
N LEU A 54 -1.96 13.10 4.97
CA LEU A 54 -1.28 13.42 3.71
C LEU A 54 0.15 13.97 3.90
N LYS A 55 0.48 14.50 5.08
CA LYS A 55 1.81 15.00 5.43
C LYS A 55 2.66 13.98 6.19
N GLU A 56 2.02 13.16 7.01
CA GLU A 56 2.70 12.28 7.97
C GLU A 56 2.90 10.85 7.47
N VAL A 57 2.03 10.35 6.58
CA VAL A 57 2.18 8.99 6.04
C VAL A 57 3.43 8.94 5.16
N ASN A 58 4.35 8.05 5.52
CA ASN A 58 5.60 7.87 4.79
C ASN A 58 5.71 6.43 4.28
N LEU A 59 5.74 6.30 2.95
CA LEU A 59 5.82 5.02 2.24
C LEU A 59 7.15 4.85 1.50
N SER A 60 8.12 5.76 1.66
CA SER A 60 9.35 5.79 0.87
C SER A 60 10.18 4.50 0.94
N LYS A 61 10.04 3.72 2.01
CA LYS A 61 10.68 2.41 2.17
C LYS A 61 10.22 1.34 1.16
N HIS A 62 9.12 1.58 0.44
CA HIS A 62 8.54 0.61 -0.51
C HIS A 62 9.02 0.79 -1.97
N GLY A 63 10.06 1.59 -2.20
CA GLY A 63 10.72 1.73 -3.50
C GLY A 63 9.73 2.12 -4.60
N ASP A 64 9.75 1.38 -5.71
CA ASP A 64 8.93 1.67 -6.90
C ASP A 64 7.42 1.75 -6.61
N PHE A 65 6.91 1.01 -5.61
CA PHE A 65 5.49 1.07 -5.23
C PHE A 65 5.08 2.41 -4.61
N ALA A 66 6.04 3.16 -4.06
CA ALA A 66 5.82 4.46 -3.46
C ALA A 66 6.43 5.61 -4.27
N ALA A 67 6.96 5.36 -5.48
CA ALA A 67 7.66 6.36 -6.29
C ALA A 67 6.75 7.50 -6.76
N ASP A 68 5.46 7.22 -6.97
CA ASP A 68 4.48 8.22 -7.41
C ASP A 68 3.75 8.84 -6.20
N GLN A 69 4.15 10.06 -5.86
CA GLN A 69 3.57 10.81 -4.75
C GLN A 69 2.07 11.10 -4.95
N GLN A 70 1.63 11.36 -6.18
CA GLN A 70 0.21 11.67 -6.46
C GLN A 70 -0.65 10.41 -6.29
N GLN A 71 -0.16 9.25 -6.71
CA GLN A 71 -0.82 7.98 -6.46
C GLN A 71 -0.85 7.63 -4.97
N ASN A 72 0.24 7.83 -4.24
CA ASN A 72 0.27 7.64 -2.79
C ASN A 72 -0.78 8.50 -2.09
N GLN A 73 -0.87 9.79 -2.43
CA GLN A 73 -1.89 10.69 -1.86
C GLN A 73 -3.31 10.24 -2.22
N SER A 74 -3.54 9.76 -3.44
CA SER A 74 -4.85 9.23 -3.86
C SER A 74 -5.22 7.97 -3.08
N ALA A 75 -4.25 7.09 -2.83
CA ALA A 75 -4.42 5.88 -2.03
C ALA A 75 -4.71 6.21 -0.56
N ILE A 76 -3.99 7.19 0.04
CA ILE A 76 -4.26 7.70 1.39
C ILE A 76 -5.71 8.21 1.50
N ARG A 77 -6.18 9.01 0.53
CA ARG A 77 -7.56 9.50 0.49
C ARG A 77 -8.57 8.34 0.44
N ALA A 78 -8.31 7.33 -0.38
CA ALA A 78 -9.19 6.17 -0.52
C ALA A 78 -9.27 5.35 0.78
N VAL A 79 -8.13 5.06 1.40
CA VAL A 79 -8.09 4.33 2.68
C VAL A 79 -8.75 5.14 3.79
N PHE A 80 -8.52 6.45 3.88
CA PHE A 80 -9.13 7.30 4.90
C PHE A 80 -10.68 7.29 4.83
N ARG A 81 -11.24 7.30 3.62
CA ARG A 81 -12.70 7.19 3.41
C ARG A 81 -13.23 5.80 3.80
N LYS A 82 -12.48 4.74 3.49
CA LYS A 82 -12.91 3.35 3.68
C LYS A 82 -12.70 2.83 5.11
N ALA A 83 -11.68 3.32 5.81
CA ALA A 83 -11.45 2.97 7.19
C ALA A 83 -12.63 3.47 8.04
N ALA A 84 -13.35 2.55 8.70
CA ALA A 84 -14.45 2.90 9.57
C ALA A 84 -13.97 3.82 10.70
N GLU A 85 -14.79 4.79 11.07
CA GLU A 85 -14.66 5.48 12.36
C GLU A 85 -14.95 4.43 13.43
N SER A 86 -13.97 4.17 14.30
CA SER A 86 -14.13 3.19 15.39
C SER A 86 -14.88 3.81 16.55
#